data_AF-A0A520N8C6-F1
#
_entry.id   AF-A0A520N8C6-F1
#
_cell.length_a   1.000
_cell.length_b   1.000
_cell.length_c   1.000
_cell.angle_alpha   90.00
_cell.angle_beta   90.00
_cell.angle_gamma   90.00
#
_symmetry.space_group_name_H-M   'P 1'
#
loop_
_entity.id
_entity.type
_entity.pdbx_description
1 polymer ?
#
loop_
_entity_poly.entity_id
_entity_poly.type
_entity_poly.pdbx_seq_one_letter_code
_entity_poly.pdbx_strand_id
1 'polypeptide(L)'
;MSDHDYDELKNARYMSLSCPPSSLQSKALVGAIIDIILDTEERRRARTPDNAASFQEAVGKIVGDLLIGHEVKDAAWSYHPIATSAFSDRPIGYKTFKSIMETMEKAGLIEVSLGRNAKGVQFEGMTTTTFHPSLATRFKPTMALIAMVEEATIVEEGASKHFLHQLPKRVIEVRGRSSTVRGIKTKGTKIRFTHSDKSLAMEAESCRHT
;
A
#
# COMPACT_ATOMS: atom_id res chain seq x y z
N MET A 1 9.22 9.63 18.93
CA MET A 1 9.78 9.20 17.64
C MET A 1 10.75 8.08 17.92
N SER A 2 10.38 6.84 17.60
CA SER A 2 11.27 5.68 17.67
C SER A 2 12.32 5.78 16.57
N ASP A 3 13.59 5.77 16.94
CA ASP A 3 14.69 5.70 15.99
C ASP A 3 14.87 4.24 15.61
N HIS A 4 14.20 3.81 14.54
CA HIS A 4 14.30 2.45 14.03
C HIS A 4 15.61 2.26 13.28
N ASP A 5 16.22 1.07 13.42
CA ASP A 5 17.47 0.73 12.74
C ASP A 5 17.30 0.86 11.22
N TYR A 6 18.21 1.61 10.59
CA TYR A 6 18.21 1.86 9.15
C TYR A 6 18.30 0.55 8.34
N ASP A 7 19.04 -0.43 8.84
CA ASP A 7 19.24 -1.71 8.16
C ASP A 7 17.96 -2.56 8.15
N GLU A 8 17.12 -2.46 9.18
CA GLU A 8 15.78 -3.06 9.21
C GLU A 8 14.85 -2.41 8.18
N LEU A 9 14.86 -1.07 8.08
CA LEU A 9 13.97 -0.32 7.19
C LEU A 9 14.31 -0.46 5.70
N LYS A 10 15.58 -0.76 5.38
CA LYS A 10 16.06 -0.94 4.00
C LYS A 10 15.45 -2.18 3.36
N ASN A 11 15.21 -3.23 4.13
CA ASN A 11 14.72 -4.53 3.66
C ASN A 11 13.19 -4.65 3.62
N ALA A 12 12.47 -3.54 3.81
CA ALA A 12 11.02 -3.52 3.83
C ALA A 12 10.39 -4.04 2.51
N ARG A 13 9.30 -4.79 2.62
CA ARG A 13 8.55 -5.32 1.47
C ARG A 13 7.67 -4.22 0.84
N TYR A 14 7.62 -4.18 -0.50
CA TYR A 14 6.70 -3.26 -1.19
C TYR A 14 5.24 -3.71 -1.03
N MET A 15 4.36 -2.80 -0.62
CA MET A 15 2.91 -3.03 -0.59
C MET A 15 2.32 -2.71 -1.96
N SER A 16 1.88 -3.75 -2.66
CA SER A 16 1.22 -3.66 -3.96
C SER A 16 -0.22 -3.14 -3.89
N LEU A 17 -0.82 -3.19 -2.71
CA LEU A 17 -2.22 -2.96 -2.37
C LEU A 17 -3.16 -3.88 -3.16
N SER A 18 -2.75 -5.12 -3.40
CA SER A 18 -3.44 -6.05 -4.31
C SER A 18 -3.74 -7.41 -3.67
N CYS A 19 -3.67 -7.53 -2.35
CA CYS A 19 -3.86 -8.81 -1.64
C CYS A 19 -5.14 -8.77 -0.77
N PRO A 20 -6.36 -8.90 -1.35
CA PRO A 20 -7.60 -8.91 -0.57
C PRO A 20 -7.80 -10.22 0.23
N PRO A 21 -8.65 -10.19 1.28
CA PRO A 21 -9.02 -11.38 2.03
C PRO A 21 -9.80 -12.37 1.15
N SER A 22 -9.43 -13.64 1.17
CA SER A 22 -10.02 -14.70 0.34
C SER A 22 -10.79 -15.72 1.17
N SER A 23 -10.23 -16.15 2.30
CA SER A 23 -10.82 -17.09 3.25
C SER A 23 -11.88 -16.45 4.16
N LEU A 24 -12.70 -17.29 4.81
CA LEU A 24 -13.68 -16.83 5.82
C LEU A 24 -12.98 -16.17 7.02
N GLN A 25 -11.87 -16.76 7.48
CA GLN A 25 -11.05 -16.26 8.59
C GLN A 25 -10.51 -14.86 8.29
N SER A 26 -9.90 -14.67 7.11
CA SER A 26 -9.40 -13.34 6.71
C SER A 26 -10.50 -12.30 6.56
N LYS A 27 -11.69 -12.70 6.11
CA LYS A 27 -12.82 -11.77 5.99
C LYS A 27 -13.34 -11.36 7.36
N ALA A 28 -13.43 -12.30 8.31
CA ALA A 28 -13.80 -12.02 9.68
C ALA A 28 -12.78 -11.11 10.38
N LEU A 29 -11.47 -11.41 10.26
CA LEU A 29 -10.40 -10.56 10.79
C LEU A 29 -10.48 -9.14 10.21
N VAL A 30 -10.60 -9.02 8.90
CA VAL A 30 -10.71 -7.70 8.25
C VAL A 30 -11.96 -6.96 8.71
N GLY A 31 -13.08 -7.67 8.94
CA GLY A 31 -14.28 -7.12 9.56
C GLY A 31 -14.01 -6.51 10.93
N ALA A 32 -13.37 -7.26 11.84
CA ALA A 32 -13.01 -6.76 13.17
C ALA A 32 -12.07 -5.53 13.11
N ILE A 33 -11.10 -5.53 12.19
CA ILE A 33 -10.21 -4.38 11.97
C ILE A 33 -10.99 -3.17 11.44
N ILE A 34 -11.95 -3.39 10.54
CA ILE A 34 -12.82 -2.32 10.04
C ILE A 34 -13.59 -1.70 11.21
N ASP A 35 -14.16 -2.51 12.09
CA ASP A 35 -14.91 -2.02 13.25
C ASP A 35 -14.01 -1.16 14.16
N ILE A 36 -12.79 -1.61 14.46
CA ILE A 36 -11.81 -0.81 15.23
C ILE A 36 -11.48 0.53 14.54
N ILE A 37 -11.29 0.53 13.21
CA ILE A 37 -11.01 1.76 12.47
C ILE A 37 -12.21 2.70 12.51
N LEU A 38 -13.43 2.16 12.38
CA LEU A 38 -14.67 2.95 12.45
C LEU A 38 -14.94 3.52 13.84
N ASP A 39 -14.55 2.81 14.90
CA ASP A 39 -14.65 3.32 16.28
C ASP A 39 -13.58 4.38 16.59
N THR A 40 -12.43 4.30 15.91
CA THR A 40 -11.30 5.23 16.13
C THR A 40 -11.39 6.50 15.28
N GLU A 41 -12.12 6.46 14.16
CA GLU A 41 -12.20 7.58 13.23
C GLU A 41 -13.04 8.76 13.77
N GLU A 42 -12.53 9.97 13.59
CA GLU A 42 -13.27 11.19 13.91
C GLU A 42 -13.88 11.77 12.63
N ARG A 43 -14.92 11.10 12.11
CA ARG A 43 -15.55 11.48 10.84
C ARG A 43 -16.84 12.25 11.06
N ARG A 44 -16.96 13.44 10.45
CA ARG A 44 -18.15 14.31 10.57
C ARG A 44 -19.37 13.89 9.74
N ARG A 45 -19.20 13.01 8.73
CA ARG A 45 -20.28 12.60 7.82
C ARG A 45 -20.20 11.10 7.56
N ALA A 46 -21.33 10.41 7.56
CA ALA A 46 -21.38 9.00 7.18
C ALA A 46 -20.80 8.76 5.75
N ARG A 47 -20.24 7.58 5.51
CA ARG A 47 -19.88 7.15 4.15
C ARG A 47 -21.16 6.82 3.37
N THR A 48 -21.14 7.10 2.08
CA THR A 48 -22.15 6.53 1.17
C THR A 48 -21.90 5.03 0.98
N PRO A 49 -22.89 4.23 0.56
CA PRO A 49 -22.72 2.78 0.38
C PRO A 49 -21.52 2.41 -0.51
N ASP A 50 -21.36 3.07 -1.66
CA ASP A 50 -20.25 2.81 -2.59
C ASP A 50 -18.87 3.12 -1.98
N ASN A 51 -18.80 4.21 -1.20
CA ASN A 51 -17.58 4.60 -0.51
C ASN A 51 -17.28 3.69 0.68
N ALA A 52 -18.30 3.13 1.33
CA ALA A 52 -18.14 2.14 2.39
C ALA A 52 -17.58 0.83 1.81
N ALA A 53 -18.14 0.33 0.71
CA ALA A 53 -17.63 -0.86 0.03
C ALA A 53 -16.17 -0.69 -0.44
N SER A 54 -15.86 0.46 -1.05
CA SER A 54 -14.50 0.80 -1.49
C SER A 54 -13.53 0.91 -0.31
N PHE A 55 -14.00 1.43 0.83
CA PHE A 55 -13.22 1.52 2.06
C PHE A 55 -12.93 0.13 2.65
N GLN A 56 -13.93 -0.75 2.74
CA GLN A 56 -13.75 -2.12 3.24
C GLN A 56 -12.76 -2.91 2.37
N GLU A 57 -12.89 -2.79 1.03
CA GLU A 57 -11.96 -3.42 0.09
C GLU A 57 -10.53 -2.88 0.26
N ALA A 58 -10.38 -1.57 0.49
CA ALA A 58 -9.09 -0.95 0.74
C ALA A 58 -8.44 -1.44 2.03
N VAL A 59 -9.20 -1.53 3.14
CA VAL A 59 -8.70 -2.07 4.41
C VAL A 59 -8.21 -3.50 4.21
N GLY A 60 -9.01 -4.36 3.57
CA GLY A 60 -8.63 -5.75 3.33
C GLY A 60 -7.33 -5.90 2.54
N LYS A 61 -7.13 -5.10 1.48
CA LYS A 61 -5.90 -5.12 0.66
C LYS A 61 -4.68 -4.59 1.40
N ILE A 62 -4.85 -3.57 2.24
CA ILE A 62 -3.78 -3.01 3.07
C ILE A 62 -3.34 -4.04 4.11
N VAL A 63 -4.30 -4.61 4.86
CA VAL A 63 -4.04 -5.62 5.89
C VAL A 63 -3.37 -6.84 5.28
N GLY A 64 -3.87 -7.36 4.16
CA GLY A 64 -3.25 -8.51 3.50
C GLY A 64 -1.79 -8.28 3.13
N ASP A 65 -1.45 -7.11 2.58
CA ASP A 65 -0.07 -6.80 2.25
C ASP A 65 0.84 -6.62 3.47
N LEU A 66 0.31 -6.08 4.58
CA LEU A 66 1.03 -5.97 5.84
C LEU A 66 1.33 -7.34 6.44
N LEU A 67 0.34 -8.23 6.48
CA LEU A 67 0.47 -9.56 7.08
C LEU A 67 1.39 -10.47 6.25
N ILE A 68 1.29 -10.45 4.92
CA ILE A 68 2.25 -11.13 4.06
C ILE A 68 3.66 -10.54 4.24
N GLY A 69 3.77 -9.22 4.43
CA GLY A 69 5.05 -8.57 4.72
C GLY A 69 5.65 -9.00 6.04
N HIS A 70 4.82 -9.21 7.06
CA HIS A 70 5.23 -9.73 8.36
C HIS A 70 5.70 -11.18 8.29
N GLU A 71 4.99 -12.04 7.54
CA GLU A 71 5.33 -13.46 7.38
C GLU A 71 6.67 -13.67 6.64
N VAL A 72 6.95 -12.86 5.61
CA VAL A 72 8.05 -13.12 4.67
C VAL A 72 9.37 -12.43 5.06
N LYS A 73 9.35 -11.48 6.01
CA LYS A 73 10.53 -10.66 6.34
C LYS A 73 10.79 -10.62 7.83
N ASP A 74 12.03 -10.90 8.22
CA ASP A 74 12.49 -10.90 9.61
C ASP A 74 12.18 -9.59 10.37
N ALA A 75 12.31 -8.44 9.70
CA ALA A 75 12.03 -7.14 10.32
C ALA A 75 10.55 -6.71 10.25
N ALA A 76 9.72 -7.44 9.49
CA ALA A 76 8.29 -7.21 9.27
C ALA A 76 7.88 -5.82 8.73
N TRP A 77 8.83 -5.02 8.26
CA TRP A 77 8.54 -3.72 7.67
C TRP A 77 7.98 -3.87 6.24
N SER A 78 6.95 -3.10 5.95
CA SER A 78 6.37 -2.93 4.62
C SER A 78 6.42 -1.47 4.21
N TYR A 79 6.35 -1.16 2.91
CA TYR A 79 6.40 0.22 2.43
C TYR A 79 5.51 0.50 1.24
N HIS A 80 5.00 1.73 1.20
CA HIS A 80 4.35 2.30 0.04
C HIS A 80 4.68 3.80 -0.06
N PRO A 81 5.06 4.33 -1.24
CA PRO A 81 5.28 5.76 -1.41
C PRO A 81 3.99 6.57 -1.16
N ILE A 82 4.08 7.65 -0.37
CA ILE A 82 2.94 8.51 -0.01
C ILE A 82 2.69 9.62 -1.05
N ALA A 83 3.42 9.62 -2.18
CA ALA A 83 3.13 10.57 -3.26
C ALA A 83 1.82 10.21 -3.97
N THR A 84 0.98 11.20 -4.29
CA THR A 84 -0.29 10.98 -5.01
C THR A 84 -0.11 10.21 -6.32
N SER A 85 1.01 10.45 -7.02
CA SER A 85 1.36 9.75 -8.26
C SER A 85 1.57 8.24 -8.08
N ALA A 86 1.93 7.76 -6.89
CA ALA A 86 2.12 6.34 -6.60
C ALA A 86 0.82 5.53 -6.56
N PHE A 87 -0.32 6.23 -6.46
CA PHE A 87 -1.66 5.67 -6.45
C PHE A 87 -2.35 5.71 -7.82
N SER A 88 -1.67 6.22 -8.85
CA SER A 88 -2.20 6.21 -10.22
C SER A 88 -2.40 4.76 -10.67
N ASP A 89 -3.61 4.43 -11.17
CA ASP A 89 -3.99 3.09 -11.61
C ASP A 89 -3.96 2.00 -10.54
N ARG A 90 -3.94 2.39 -9.26
CA ARG A 90 -4.03 1.45 -8.14
C ARG A 90 -5.48 1.21 -7.72
N PRO A 91 -5.76 0.05 -7.10
CA PRO A 91 -7.09 -0.24 -6.57
C PRO A 91 -7.51 0.64 -5.39
N ILE A 92 -6.56 1.35 -4.76
CA ILE A 92 -6.80 2.23 -3.61
C ILE A 92 -6.30 3.63 -3.97
N GLY A 93 -7.11 4.66 -3.72
CA GLY A 93 -6.72 6.06 -3.89
C GLY A 93 -5.94 6.60 -2.71
N TYR A 94 -5.09 7.62 -2.96
CA TYR A 94 -4.22 8.26 -1.97
C TYR A 94 -4.95 8.66 -0.67
N LYS A 95 -6.08 9.37 -0.77
CA LYS A 95 -6.80 9.87 0.41
C LYS A 95 -7.32 8.74 1.30
N THR A 96 -7.84 7.68 0.67
CA THR A 96 -8.35 6.50 1.37
C THR A 96 -7.22 5.75 2.07
N PHE A 97 -6.12 5.49 1.36
CA PHE A 97 -4.94 4.86 1.93
C PHE A 97 -4.40 5.65 3.13
N LYS A 98 -4.14 6.95 2.94
CA LYS A 98 -3.60 7.81 4.00
C LYS A 98 -4.51 7.82 5.23
N SER A 99 -5.81 8.01 5.04
CA SER A 99 -6.77 8.00 6.14
C SER A 99 -6.79 6.67 6.90
N ILE A 100 -6.74 5.53 6.20
CA ILE A 100 -6.72 4.21 6.85
C ILE A 100 -5.44 4.05 7.66
N MET A 101 -4.27 4.34 7.10
CA MET A 101 -2.99 4.18 7.81
C MET A 101 -2.91 5.07 9.05
N GLU A 102 -3.34 6.34 8.97
CA GLU A 102 -3.38 7.26 10.11
C GLU A 102 -4.33 6.76 11.21
N THR A 103 -5.49 6.21 10.85
CA THR A 103 -6.42 5.67 11.84
C THR A 103 -5.93 4.35 12.45
N MET A 104 -5.30 3.47 11.65
CA MET A 104 -4.68 2.24 12.16
C MET A 104 -3.52 2.54 13.11
N GLU A 105 -2.71 3.57 12.83
CA GLU A 105 -1.64 4.04 13.72
C GLU A 105 -2.24 4.57 15.02
N LYS A 106 -3.28 5.41 14.94
CA LYS A 106 -4.01 5.94 16.12
C LYS A 106 -4.64 4.83 16.95
N ALA A 107 -5.15 3.78 16.32
CA ALA A 107 -5.72 2.60 16.97
C ALA A 107 -4.64 1.66 17.56
N GLY A 108 -3.35 1.94 17.34
CA GLY A 108 -2.25 1.10 17.82
C GLY A 108 -2.11 -0.23 17.09
N LEU A 109 -2.69 -0.37 15.89
CA LEU A 109 -2.61 -1.58 15.06
C LEU A 109 -1.31 -1.65 14.23
N ILE A 110 -0.69 -0.49 13.95
CA ILE A 110 0.54 -0.41 13.18
C ILE A 110 1.50 0.61 13.78
N GLU A 111 2.80 0.39 13.54
CA GLU A 111 3.87 1.36 13.71
C GLU A 111 4.20 2.02 12.36
N VAL A 112 4.47 3.32 12.39
CA VAL A 112 4.81 4.10 11.20
C VAL A 112 6.20 4.73 11.37
N SER A 113 7.11 4.39 10.46
CA SER A 113 8.39 5.07 10.32
C SER A 113 8.36 5.98 9.09
N LEU A 114 8.25 7.28 9.33
CA LEU A 114 8.20 8.29 8.27
C LEU A 114 9.44 8.22 7.36
N GLY A 115 9.23 8.45 6.06
CA GLY A 115 10.31 8.53 5.11
C GLY A 115 11.32 9.64 5.47
N ARG A 116 12.61 9.33 5.39
CA ARG A 116 13.71 10.25 5.70
C ARG A 116 14.39 10.72 4.40
N ASN A 117 15.06 11.87 4.47
CA ASN A 117 16.02 12.28 3.44
C ASN A 117 17.38 11.63 3.73
N ALA A 118 18.10 11.21 2.69
CA ALA A 118 19.41 10.58 2.79
C ALA A 118 20.50 11.52 3.34
N LYS A 119 20.28 12.83 3.27
CA LYS A 119 21.17 13.86 3.81
C LYS A 119 20.37 14.86 4.64
N GLY A 120 20.96 15.31 5.76
CA GLY A 120 20.45 16.43 6.54
C GLY A 120 20.44 17.71 5.69
N VAL A 121 19.48 18.59 5.95
CA VAL A 121 19.42 19.90 5.29
C VAL A 121 20.55 20.75 5.90
N GLN A 122 21.65 20.97 5.17
CA GLN A 122 22.68 21.92 5.57
C GLN A 122 22.15 23.34 5.32
N PHE A 123 21.91 24.08 6.40
CA PHE A 123 21.60 25.51 6.35
C PHE A 123 22.85 26.32 6.70
N GLU A 124 23.66 26.62 5.70
CA GLU A 124 24.52 27.81 5.73
C GLU A 124 24.87 28.25 4.30
N GLY A 125 24.38 29.42 3.90
CA GLY A 125 24.93 30.23 2.80
C GLY A 125 24.78 29.77 1.34
N MET A 126 24.16 28.63 1.01
CA MET A 126 24.07 28.16 -0.39
C MET A 126 22.66 27.78 -0.87
N THR A 127 22.30 28.36 -2.01
CA THR A 127 21.15 28.06 -2.88
C THR A 127 21.31 26.68 -3.53
N THR A 128 20.90 25.62 -2.84
CA THR A 128 20.15 24.47 -3.39
C THR A 128 20.02 23.38 -2.32
N THR A 129 18.84 23.27 -1.73
CA THR A 129 18.45 22.11 -0.92
C THR A 129 18.26 20.92 -1.86
N THR A 130 19.32 20.17 -2.15
CA THR A 130 19.22 18.98 -3.00
C THR A 130 18.51 17.89 -2.20
N PHE A 131 17.22 17.70 -2.49
CA PHE A 131 16.39 16.65 -1.90
C PHE A 131 16.87 15.28 -2.39
N HIS A 132 17.44 14.48 -1.50
CA HIS A 132 17.80 13.08 -1.75
C HIS A 132 16.83 12.18 -0.97
N PRO A 133 15.76 11.65 -1.57
CA PRO A 133 14.89 10.72 -0.87
C PRO A 133 15.67 9.43 -0.58
N SER A 134 15.77 8.99 0.69
CA SER A 134 16.41 7.70 1.02
C SER A 134 15.39 6.57 1.02
N LEU A 135 14.41 6.64 1.91
CA LEU A 135 13.42 5.59 2.13
C LEU A 135 12.02 6.21 2.17
N ALA A 136 11.07 5.59 1.47
CA ALA A 136 9.65 5.92 1.62
C ALA A 136 9.14 5.48 3.00
N THR A 137 8.02 6.04 3.45
CA THR A 137 7.38 5.65 4.71
C THR A 137 7.21 4.13 4.83
N ARG A 138 7.56 3.62 6.01
CA ARG A 138 7.49 2.21 6.37
C ARG A 138 6.40 1.98 7.40
N PHE A 139 5.82 0.79 7.36
CA PHE A 139 4.69 0.37 8.18
C PHE A 139 4.96 -1.04 8.72
N LYS A 140 4.67 -1.28 9.99
CA LYS A 140 4.85 -2.59 10.62
C LYS A 140 3.61 -2.92 11.47
N PRO A 141 3.05 -4.14 11.37
CA PRO A 141 2.03 -4.60 12.31
C PRO A 141 2.53 -4.54 13.76
N THR A 142 1.72 -4.02 14.68
CA THR A 142 2.01 -4.13 16.12
C THR A 142 1.64 -5.52 16.63
N MET A 143 2.09 -5.85 17.84
CA MET A 143 1.67 -7.08 18.53
C MET A 143 0.15 -7.16 18.73
N ALA A 144 -0.56 -6.03 18.85
CA ALA A 144 -2.02 -6.02 18.94
C ALA A 144 -2.66 -6.56 17.66
N LEU A 145 -2.18 -6.13 16.49
CA LEU A 145 -2.66 -6.67 15.22
C LEU A 145 -2.28 -8.13 15.04
N ILE A 146 -1.08 -8.54 15.47
CA ILE A 146 -0.64 -9.96 15.38
C ILE A 146 -1.49 -10.86 16.29
N ALA A 147 -1.83 -10.44 17.51
CA ALA A 147 -2.71 -11.19 18.40
C ALA A 147 -4.08 -11.46 17.78
N MET A 148 -4.67 -10.47 17.08
CA MET A 148 -5.93 -10.66 16.36
C MET A 148 -5.82 -11.71 15.22
N VAL A 149 -4.64 -11.79 14.57
CA VAL A 149 -4.38 -12.76 13.50
C VAL A 149 -4.25 -14.17 14.05
N GLU A 150 -3.62 -14.31 15.22
CA GLU A 150 -3.51 -15.57 15.96
C GLU A 150 -4.89 -16.07 16.41
N GLU A 151 -5.71 -15.20 16.99
CA GLU A 151 -7.10 -15.51 17.36
C GLU A 151 -7.96 -15.94 16.16
N ALA A 152 -7.70 -15.38 14.99
CA ALA A 152 -8.36 -15.75 13.73
C ALA A 152 -7.80 -17.04 13.09
N THR A 153 -6.85 -17.72 13.74
CA THR A 153 -6.17 -18.94 13.27
C THR A 153 -5.55 -18.83 11.88
N ILE A 154 -5.13 -17.63 11.47
CA ILE A 154 -4.54 -17.37 10.13
C ILE A 154 -3.06 -17.74 10.10
N VAL A 155 -2.37 -17.70 11.24
CA VAL A 155 -0.93 -17.97 11.35
C VAL A 155 -0.60 -19.43 11.01
N GLU A 156 -1.47 -20.38 11.34
CA GLU A 156 -1.22 -21.82 11.16
C GLU A 156 -1.08 -22.20 9.68
N GLU A 157 -1.83 -21.56 8.79
CA GLU A 157 -1.81 -21.86 7.36
C GLU A 157 -0.96 -20.89 6.53
N GLY A 158 -0.58 -19.74 7.12
CA GLY A 158 0.18 -18.66 6.50
C GLY A 158 -0.72 -17.58 5.89
N ALA A 159 -0.37 -16.30 6.09
CA ALA A 159 -1.14 -15.16 5.60
C ALA A 159 -1.29 -15.17 4.08
N SER A 160 -0.28 -15.66 3.35
CA SER A 160 -0.31 -15.81 1.89
C SER A 160 -1.44 -16.70 1.36
N LYS A 161 -1.96 -17.66 2.13
CA LYS A 161 -3.11 -18.49 1.74
C LYS A 161 -4.45 -17.81 1.98
N HIS A 162 -4.51 -16.95 3.00
CA HIS A 162 -5.72 -16.23 3.36
C HIS A 162 -5.87 -14.91 2.58
N PHE A 163 -4.77 -14.32 2.09
CA PHE A 163 -4.73 -13.09 1.30
C PHE A 163 -4.08 -13.32 -0.06
N LEU A 164 -4.89 -13.66 -1.07
CA LEU A 164 -4.37 -14.00 -2.40
C LEU A 164 -4.03 -12.74 -3.19
N HIS A 165 -2.82 -12.71 -3.75
CA HIS A 165 -2.39 -11.61 -4.61
C HIS A 165 -3.22 -11.58 -5.90
N GLN A 166 -3.92 -10.49 -6.15
CA GLN A 166 -4.68 -10.27 -7.38
C GLN A 166 -3.81 -9.62 -8.44
N LEU A 167 -3.85 -10.19 -9.64
CA LEU A 167 -3.20 -9.62 -10.81
C LEU A 167 -3.85 -8.27 -11.20
N PRO A 168 -3.06 -7.31 -11.71
CA PRO A 168 -3.60 -6.04 -12.19
C PRO A 168 -4.61 -6.27 -13.31
N LYS A 169 -5.80 -5.69 -13.19
CA LYS A 169 -6.87 -5.84 -14.21
C LYS A 169 -6.58 -5.09 -15.51
N ARG A 170 -5.72 -4.06 -15.48
CA ARG A 170 -5.36 -3.23 -16.63
C ARG A 170 -3.86 -3.26 -16.81
N VAL A 171 -3.39 -4.14 -17.69
CA VAL A 171 -1.96 -4.37 -17.92
C VAL A 171 -1.45 -3.50 -19.07
N ILE A 172 -2.34 -3.09 -19.98
CA ILE A 172 -1.95 -2.34 -21.17
C ILE A 172 -1.95 -0.84 -20.87
N GLU A 173 -0.79 -0.21 -21.04
CA GLU A 173 -0.62 1.23 -20.97
C GLU A 173 -0.11 1.77 -22.32
N VAL A 174 -0.79 2.81 -22.83
CA VAL A 174 -0.27 3.61 -23.95
C VAL A 174 0.34 4.89 -23.41
N ARG A 175 1.59 5.16 -23.78
CA ARG A 175 2.30 6.40 -23.46
C ARG A 175 2.67 7.15 -24.72
N GLY A 176 2.74 8.47 -24.61
CA GLY A 176 3.38 9.30 -25.60
C GLY A 176 4.87 8.97 -25.74
N ARG A 177 5.49 9.53 -26.78
CA ARG A 177 6.93 9.39 -26.99
C ARG A 177 7.69 9.93 -25.77
N SER A 178 8.68 9.18 -25.28
CA SER A 178 9.60 9.67 -24.25
C SER A 178 10.47 10.80 -24.80
N SER A 179 10.75 11.80 -23.98
CA SER A 179 11.66 12.91 -24.32
C SER A 179 12.93 12.86 -23.47
N THR A 180 13.99 13.50 -23.96
CA THR A 180 15.19 13.75 -23.16
C THR A 180 15.30 15.26 -22.97
N VAL A 181 15.30 15.70 -21.71
CA VAL A 181 15.46 17.12 -21.37
C VAL A 181 16.69 17.23 -20.48
N ARG A 182 17.68 18.02 -20.92
CA ARG A 182 18.95 18.23 -20.19
C ARG A 182 19.65 16.93 -19.78
N GLY A 183 19.71 15.96 -20.69
CA GLY A 183 20.34 14.65 -20.44
C GLY A 183 19.53 13.68 -19.57
N ILE A 184 18.38 14.11 -19.02
CA ILE A 184 17.50 13.26 -18.21
C ILE A 184 16.35 12.75 -19.10
N LYS A 185 16.21 11.43 -19.18
CA LYS A 185 15.11 10.80 -19.90
C LYS A 185 13.81 10.93 -19.09
N THR A 186 12.84 11.65 -19.64
CA THR A 186 11.49 11.74 -19.10
C THR A 186 10.56 10.79 -19.85
N LYS A 187 9.84 9.95 -19.10
CA LYS A 187 8.82 9.08 -19.68
C LYS A 187 7.71 9.94 -20.31
N GLY A 188 7.21 9.49 -21.45
CA GLY A 188 6.08 10.14 -22.10
C GLY A 188 4.84 10.08 -21.21
N THR A 189 3.98 11.08 -21.37
CA THR A 189 2.72 11.19 -20.63
C THR A 189 1.82 9.99 -20.96
N LYS A 190 1.08 9.54 -19.96
CA LYS A 190 0.09 8.48 -20.15
C LYS A 190 -1.02 9.01 -21.05
N ILE A 191 -1.28 8.29 -22.13
CA ILE A 191 -2.38 8.61 -23.06
C ILE A 191 -3.59 7.81 -22.60
N ARG A 192 -4.77 8.45 -22.60
CA ARG A 192 -6.02 7.77 -22.31
C ARG A 192 -6.27 6.73 -23.40
N PHE A 193 -6.06 5.47 -23.07
CA PHE A 193 -6.34 4.34 -23.95
C PHE A 193 -7.79 3.90 -23.75
N THR A 194 -8.60 3.97 -24.80
CA THR A 194 -9.94 3.36 -24.84
C THR A 194 -9.77 1.89 -25.21
N HIS A 195 -10.06 1.01 -24.26
CA HIS A 195 -10.03 -0.42 -24.51
C HIS A 195 -11.03 -0.80 -25.62
N SER A 196 -10.52 -1.47 -26.64
CA SER A 196 -11.29 -2.24 -27.62
C SER A 196 -11.48 -3.68 -27.14
N ASP A 197 -12.42 -4.40 -27.73
CA ASP A 197 -12.65 -5.83 -27.44
C ASP A 197 -11.37 -6.67 -27.57
N LYS A 198 -10.51 -6.34 -28.55
CA LYS A 198 -9.21 -6.99 -28.74
C LYS A 198 -8.26 -6.75 -27.57
N SER A 199 -8.19 -5.52 -27.05
CA SER A 199 -7.36 -5.23 -25.87
C SER A 199 -7.88 -5.88 -24.59
N LEU A 200 -9.20 -5.97 -24.42
CA LEU A 200 -9.80 -6.70 -23.29
C LEU A 200 -9.50 -8.21 -23.37
N ALA A 201 -9.55 -8.78 -24.57
CA ALA A 201 -9.18 -10.18 -24.80
C ALA A 201 -7.70 -10.46 -24.44
N MET A 202 -6.77 -9.58 -24.86
CA MET A 202 -5.35 -9.68 -24.53
C MET A 202 -5.08 -9.53 -23.02
N GLU A 203 -5.77 -8.62 -22.34
CA GLU A 203 -5.67 -8.48 -20.88
C GLU A 203 -6.21 -9.73 -20.15
N ALA A 204 -7.33 -10.29 -20.61
CA ALA A 204 -7.89 -11.51 -20.04
C ALA A 204 -7.02 -12.76 -20.29
N GLU A 205 -6.32 -12.82 -21.42
CA GLU A 205 -5.36 -13.88 -21.73
C GLU A 205 -4.09 -13.77 -20.87
N SER A 206 -3.60 -12.55 -20.66
CA SER A 206 -2.45 -12.27 -19.79
C SER A 206 -2.72 -12.63 -18.32
N CYS A 207 -3.97 -12.52 -17.87
CA CYS A 207 -4.39 -12.93 -16.52
C CYS A 207 -4.58 -14.45 -16.35
N ARG A 208 -4.51 -15.26 -17.41
CA ARG A 208 -4.81 -16.71 -17.38
C ARG A 208 -3.58 -17.63 -17.34
N HIS A 209 -2.37 -17.11 -17.49
CA HIS A 209 -1.15 -17.91 -17.74
C HIS A 209 -0.14 -17.97 -16.58
N THR A 210 -0.57 -17.80 -15.32
CA THR A 210 0.27 -17.99 -14.12
C THR A 210 -0.53 -18.60 -12.99
#